data_AF-A0A1H6Y063-F1
#
_entry.id   AF-A0A1H6Y063-F1
#
_cell.length_a   1.000
_cell.length_b   1.000
_cell.length_c   1.000
_cell.angle_alpha   90.00
_cell.angle_beta   90.00
_cell.angle_gamma   90.00
#
_symmetry.space_group_name_H-M   'P 1'
#
loop_
_entity.id
_entity.type
_entity.pdbx_description
1 polymer ?
#
loop_
_entity_poly.entity_id
_entity_poly.type
_entity_poly.pdbx_seq_one_letter_code
_entity_poly.pdbx_strand_id
1 'polypeptide(L)'
;MQPDYFLHGRKVTLVEYDTATNWSDHLPYANWLCVLVSDDRERRYLDEVISKIIAKDVCWVATIGNQCEWVHDLIDEEIAFRQVDIEPLYLPKHDIMTTFHRDFTEGIWFSIVAAHDDDFEIETVVMLDLTRGARKDDIDAALAKISEEENC
;
A
#
# COMPACT_ATOMS: atom_id res chain seq x y z
N MET A 1 -11.56 4.26 11.84
CA MET A 1 -12.11 4.20 10.47
C MET A 1 -12.98 2.97 10.36
N GLN A 2 -14.17 3.07 9.76
CA GLN A 2 -14.94 1.88 9.41
C GLN A 2 -14.36 1.34 8.10
N PRO A 3 -14.04 0.04 7.99
CA PRO A 3 -13.48 -0.51 6.76
C PRO A 3 -14.54 -0.57 5.66
N ASP A 4 -14.11 -0.45 4.41
CA ASP A 4 -14.97 -0.63 3.23
C ASP A 4 -15.31 -2.11 3.03
N TYR A 5 -14.36 -3.00 3.32
CA TYR A 5 -14.54 -4.44 3.26
C TYR A 5 -13.84 -5.16 4.42
N PHE A 6 -14.32 -6.35 4.74
CA PHE A 6 -13.63 -7.29 5.61
C PHE A 6 -13.44 -8.59 4.84
N LEU A 7 -12.19 -8.88 4.42
CA LEU A 7 -11.85 -9.97 3.52
C LEU A 7 -10.67 -10.75 4.07
N HIS A 8 -10.77 -12.09 4.13
CA HIS A 8 -9.73 -12.99 4.62
C HIS A 8 -9.17 -12.59 6.00
N GLY A 9 -10.05 -12.15 6.89
CA GLY A 9 -9.68 -11.71 8.24
C GLY A 9 -9.08 -10.29 8.32
N ARG A 10 -8.98 -9.56 7.20
CA ARG A 10 -8.37 -8.23 7.12
C ARG A 10 -9.40 -7.14 6.88
N LYS A 11 -9.17 -5.98 7.46
CA LYS A 11 -9.89 -4.75 7.15
C LYS A 11 -9.31 -4.17 5.87
N VAL A 12 -10.11 -4.02 4.82
CA VAL A 12 -9.69 -3.36 3.58
C VAL A 12 -10.30 -1.96 3.53
N THR A 13 -9.45 -0.96 3.31
CA THR A 13 -9.84 0.46 3.23
C THR A 13 -9.36 1.05 1.92
N LEU A 14 -10.24 1.77 1.22
CA LEU A 14 -9.93 2.51 0.00
C LEU A 14 -9.60 3.96 0.35
N VAL A 15 -8.42 4.44 -0.09
CA VAL A 15 -7.98 5.82 0.12
C VAL A 15 -7.53 6.38 -1.23
N GLU A 16 -8.17 7.45 -1.68
CA GLU A 16 -7.70 8.19 -2.85
C GLU A 16 -6.67 9.24 -2.43
N TYR A 17 -5.56 9.31 -3.17
CA TYR A 17 -4.60 10.40 -3.03
C TYR A 17 -5.15 11.69 -3.63
N ASP A 18 -5.29 12.71 -2.79
CA ASP A 18 -5.68 14.06 -3.20
C ASP A 18 -4.88 15.10 -2.42
N THR A 19 -4.26 16.05 -3.13
CA THR A 19 -3.48 17.13 -2.53
C THR A 19 -4.36 18.19 -1.85
N ALA A 20 -5.66 18.21 -2.11
CA ALA A 20 -6.60 19.13 -1.48
C ALA A 20 -7.10 18.62 -0.12
N THR A 21 -6.87 17.35 0.21
CA THR A 21 -7.34 16.71 1.45
C THR A 21 -6.17 16.09 2.22
N ASN A 22 -6.32 15.92 3.54
CA ASN A 22 -5.30 15.24 4.34
C ASN A 22 -5.49 13.71 4.28
N TRP A 23 -5.27 13.14 3.09
CA TRP A 23 -5.42 11.71 2.84
C TRP A 23 -4.64 10.84 3.85
N SER A 24 -3.48 11.31 4.34
CA SER A 24 -2.64 10.58 5.28
C SER A 24 -3.22 10.44 6.69
N ASP A 25 -4.22 11.22 7.06
CA ASP A 25 -4.95 11.03 8.33
C ASP A 25 -5.82 9.77 8.31
N HIS A 26 -6.05 9.20 7.11
CA HIS A 26 -6.80 7.98 6.94
C HIS A 26 -5.95 6.71 7.06
N LEU A 27 -4.63 6.84 7.18
CA LEU A 27 -3.71 5.71 7.32
C LEU A 27 -3.64 5.19 8.76
N PRO A 28 -3.53 3.86 8.97
CA PRO A 28 -3.20 3.27 10.26
C PRO A 28 -1.79 3.66 10.74
N TYR A 29 -1.47 3.28 11.98
CA TYR A 29 -0.15 3.53 12.60
C TYR A 29 0.58 2.23 12.99
N ALA A 30 0.08 1.06 12.61
CA ALA A 30 0.71 -0.25 12.86
C ALA A 30 -0.06 -1.35 12.11
N ASN A 31 0.58 -2.51 11.93
CA ASN A 31 -0.04 -3.76 11.46
C ASN A 31 -0.81 -3.60 10.14
N TRP A 32 -0.24 -2.86 9.18
CA TRP A 32 -0.94 -2.55 7.94
C TRP A 32 -0.06 -2.60 6.70
N LEU A 33 -0.67 -3.13 5.63
CA LEU A 33 -0.10 -3.24 4.31
C LEU A 33 -0.67 -2.11 3.43
N CYS A 34 0.22 -1.44 2.70
CA CYS A 34 -0.13 -0.47 1.68
C CYS A 34 -0.14 -1.15 0.30
N VAL A 35 -1.28 -1.14 -0.39
CA VAL A 35 -1.34 -1.41 -1.82
C VAL A 35 -1.33 -0.06 -2.54
N LEU A 36 -0.18 0.32 -3.09
CA LEU A 36 0.02 1.61 -3.73
C LEU A 36 -0.22 1.48 -5.23
N VAL A 37 -1.30 2.09 -5.72
CA VAL A 37 -1.69 2.04 -7.14
C VAL A 37 -1.19 3.30 -7.85
N SER A 38 -0.31 3.16 -8.85
CA SER A 38 0.21 4.29 -9.62
C SER A 38 0.47 3.95 -11.09
N ASP A 39 0.07 4.85 -11.98
CA ASP A 39 0.26 4.69 -13.43
C ASP A 39 1.15 5.77 -14.07
N ASP A 40 1.08 7.02 -13.61
CA ASP A 40 1.70 8.16 -14.30
C ASP A 40 2.03 9.35 -13.38
N ARG A 41 2.30 9.09 -12.10
CA ARG A 41 2.63 10.14 -11.14
C ARG A 41 4.03 10.69 -11.30
N GLU A 42 4.16 11.99 -11.05
CA GLU A 42 5.45 12.66 -10.92
C GLU A 42 6.16 12.21 -9.63
N ARG A 43 7.49 12.07 -9.69
CA ARG A 43 8.32 11.61 -8.56
C ARG A 43 8.03 12.36 -7.25
N ARG A 44 7.89 13.68 -7.29
CA ARG A 44 7.63 14.49 -6.07
C ARG A 44 6.40 14.04 -5.26
N TYR A 45 5.37 13.53 -5.92
CA TYR A 45 4.17 13.05 -5.23
C TYR A 45 4.39 11.64 -4.69
N LEU A 46 5.17 10.82 -5.39
CA LEU A 46 5.59 9.50 -4.92
C LEU A 46 6.49 9.64 -3.69
N ASP A 47 7.49 10.53 -3.72
CA ASP A 47 8.37 10.81 -2.58
C ASP A 47 7.57 11.24 -1.34
N GLU A 48 6.55 12.12 -1.51
CA GLU A 48 5.64 12.50 -0.42
C GLU A 48 4.89 11.29 0.14
N VAL A 49 4.30 10.48 -0.73
CA VAL A 49 3.51 9.30 -0.33
C VAL A 49 4.39 8.29 0.39
N ILE A 50 5.54 7.94 -0.17
CA ILE A 50 6.50 6.99 0.40
C ILE A 50 6.93 7.45 1.79
N SER A 51 7.32 8.72 1.92
CA SER A 51 7.73 9.27 3.20
C SER A 51 6.62 9.20 4.26
N LYS A 52 5.38 9.47 3.86
CA LYS A 52 4.22 9.43 4.75
C LYS A 52 3.80 8.02 5.16
N ILE A 53 3.83 7.03 4.27
CA ILE A 53 3.49 5.64 4.63
C ILE A 53 4.55 5.05 5.57
N ILE A 54 5.84 5.36 5.37
CA ILE A 54 6.93 4.95 6.29
C ILE A 54 6.75 5.62 7.65
N ALA A 55 6.43 6.93 7.69
CA ALA A 55 6.16 7.64 8.93
C ALA A 55 4.90 7.15 9.68
N LYS A 56 4.09 6.32 9.04
CA LYS A 56 2.88 5.70 9.59
C LYS A 56 3.06 4.22 9.92
N ASP A 57 4.31 3.77 10.06
CA ASP A 57 4.63 2.40 10.46
C ASP A 57 4.02 1.35 9.54
N VAL A 58 4.00 1.63 8.22
CA VAL A 58 3.66 0.63 7.22
C VAL A 58 4.61 -0.56 7.38
N CYS A 59 4.06 -1.77 7.30
CA CYS A 59 4.84 -2.99 7.46
C CYS A 59 5.09 -3.71 6.13
N TRP A 60 4.25 -3.44 5.14
CA TRP A 60 4.34 -4.04 3.82
C TRP A 60 3.87 -3.05 2.77
N VAL A 61 4.57 -2.99 1.64
CA VAL A 61 4.16 -2.18 0.48
C VAL A 61 4.12 -3.05 -0.77
N ALA A 62 2.93 -3.18 -1.36
CA ALA A 62 2.73 -3.78 -2.67
C ALA A 62 2.41 -2.67 -3.68
N THR A 63 3.28 -2.48 -4.68
CA THR A 63 3.03 -1.47 -5.73
C THR A 63 2.34 -2.12 -6.93
N ILE A 64 1.33 -1.44 -7.49
CA ILE A 64 0.52 -1.94 -8.60
C ILE A 64 0.34 -0.83 -9.64
N GLY A 65 0.23 -1.21 -10.92
CA GLY A 65 -0.03 -0.29 -12.03
C GLY A 65 1.18 -0.10 -12.95
N ASN A 66 1.08 0.83 -13.89
CA ASN A 66 2.10 1.03 -14.93
C ASN A 66 3.45 1.49 -14.36
N GLN A 67 3.46 2.12 -13.17
CA GLN A 67 4.68 2.58 -12.50
C GLN A 67 5.13 1.65 -11.36
N CYS A 68 4.53 0.48 -11.17
CA CYS A 68 4.77 -0.37 -9.99
C CYS A 68 6.26 -0.62 -9.68
N GLU A 69 7.03 -1.07 -10.68
CA GLU A 69 8.45 -1.37 -10.55
C GLU A 69 9.27 -0.11 -10.18
N TRP A 70 8.99 1.02 -10.82
CA TRP A 70 9.69 2.27 -10.49
C TRP A 70 9.36 2.78 -9.09
N VAL A 71 8.08 2.71 -8.67
CA VAL A 71 7.68 3.10 -7.31
C VAL A 71 8.29 2.17 -6.27
N HIS A 72 8.36 0.87 -6.56
CA HIS A 72 9.03 -0.11 -5.72
C HIS A 72 10.50 0.25 -5.50
N ASP A 73 11.24 0.53 -6.57
CA ASP A 73 12.64 0.94 -6.47
C ASP A 73 12.82 2.22 -5.65
N LEU A 74 11.90 3.18 -5.77
CA LEU A 74 11.92 4.41 -4.95
C LEU A 74 11.66 4.15 -3.46
N ILE A 75 10.82 3.17 -3.13
CA ILE A 75 10.59 2.77 -1.73
C ILE A 75 11.85 2.14 -1.14
N ASP A 76 12.46 1.21 -1.88
CA ASP A 76 13.71 0.55 -1.46
C ASP A 76 14.85 1.57 -1.30
N GLU A 77 14.96 2.55 -2.23
CA GLU A 77 15.91 3.66 -2.14
C GLU A 77 15.68 4.48 -0.87
N GLU A 78 14.44 4.85 -0.55
CA GLU A 78 14.10 5.62 0.65
C GLU A 78 14.40 4.83 1.93
N ILE A 79 14.08 3.54 1.98
CA ILE A 79 14.41 2.68 3.14
C ILE A 79 15.92 2.64 3.34
N ALA A 80 16.68 2.36 2.28
CA ALA A 80 18.14 2.31 2.34
C ALA A 80 18.74 3.66 2.76
N PHE A 81 18.22 4.76 2.22
CA PHE A 81 18.63 6.11 2.58
C PHE A 81 18.46 6.37 4.08
N ARG A 82 17.28 6.07 4.65
CA ARG A 82 17.00 6.27 6.09
C ARG A 82 17.85 5.38 7.00
N GLN A 83 18.28 4.21 6.52
CA GLN A 83 19.14 3.29 7.29
C GLN A 83 20.59 3.77 7.42
N VAL A 84 21.11 4.47 6.41
CA VAL A 84 22.55 4.82 6.32
C VAL A 84 22.86 6.29 6.59
N ASP A 85 21.84 7.14 6.71
CA ASP A 85 22.04 8.58 6.88
C ASP A 85 22.75 8.94 8.20
N ILE A 86 23.50 10.03 8.18
CA ILE A 86 24.29 10.53 9.33
C ILE A 86 23.35 11.00 10.45
N GLU A 87 22.23 11.60 10.06
CA GLU A 87 21.12 11.94 10.96
C GLU A 87 19.96 10.99 10.65
N PRO A 88 19.67 9.99 11.50
CA PRO A 88 18.69 8.97 11.18
C PRO A 88 17.30 9.60 11.07
N LEU A 89 16.75 9.59 9.86
CA LEU A 89 15.34 9.82 9.62
C LEU A 89 14.53 8.66 10.20
N TYR A 90 13.24 8.91 10.45
CA TYR A 90 12.37 7.89 11.03
C TYR A 90 12.25 6.67 10.12
N LEU A 91 12.61 5.50 10.64
CA LEU A 91 12.26 4.20 10.08
C LEU A 91 11.51 3.40 11.15
N PRO A 92 10.48 2.63 10.78
CA PRO A 92 9.83 1.70 11.70
C PRO A 92 10.84 0.72 12.32
N LYS A 93 10.48 0.15 13.47
CA LYS A 93 11.34 -0.81 14.18
C LYS A 93 11.33 -2.21 13.55
N HIS A 94 10.39 -2.46 12.64
CA HIS A 94 10.26 -3.68 11.85
C HIS A 94 10.79 -3.45 10.44
N ASP A 95 11.14 -4.55 9.77
CA ASP A 95 11.48 -4.51 8.36
C ASP A 95 10.23 -4.21 7.52
N ILE A 96 10.36 -3.31 6.55
CA ILE A 96 9.29 -3.03 5.60
C ILE A 96 9.48 -3.95 4.40
N MET A 97 8.54 -4.86 4.18
CA MET A 97 8.58 -5.78 3.05
C MET A 97 8.00 -5.10 1.80
N THR A 98 8.68 -5.21 0.66
CA THR A 98 8.28 -4.59 -0.60
C THR A 98 8.06 -5.62 -1.70
N THR A 99 7.02 -5.41 -2.51
CA THR A 99 6.72 -6.21 -3.71
C THR A 99 6.11 -5.32 -4.79
N PHE A 100 6.21 -5.71 -6.06
CA PHE A 100 5.52 -5.04 -7.16
C PHE A 100 4.78 -6.04 -8.04
N HIS A 101 3.63 -5.62 -8.57
CA HIS A 101 2.75 -6.46 -9.37
C HIS A 101 2.24 -5.69 -10.59
N ARG A 102 2.45 -6.24 -11.79
CA ARG A 102 1.93 -5.64 -13.04
C ARG A 102 0.46 -5.98 -13.29
N ASP A 103 0.00 -7.11 -12.75
CA ASP A 103 -1.40 -7.53 -12.83
C ASP A 103 -2.16 -7.04 -11.61
N PHE A 104 -3.23 -6.27 -11.83
CA PHE A 104 -4.04 -5.69 -10.75
C PHE A 104 -4.74 -6.75 -9.91
N THR A 105 -5.32 -7.75 -10.55
CA THR A 105 -6.10 -8.78 -9.83
C THR A 105 -5.18 -9.61 -8.97
N GLU A 106 -4.04 -10.04 -9.52
CA GLU A 106 -3.07 -10.84 -8.80
C GLU A 106 -2.39 -10.06 -7.67
N GLY A 107 -1.99 -8.81 -7.90
CA GLY A 107 -1.36 -7.99 -6.85
C GLY A 107 -2.30 -7.67 -5.68
N ILE A 108 -3.58 -7.38 -5.96
CA ILE A 108 -4.59 -7.15 -4.92
C ILE A 108 -4.88 -8.45 -4.17
N TRP A 109 -5.06 -9.55 -4.90
CA TRP A 109 -5.25 -10.87 -4.30
C TRP A 109 -4.08 -11.26 -3.40
N PHE A 110 -2.84 -11.09 -3.87
CA PHE A 110 -1.64 -11.38 -3.09
C PHE A 110 -1.64 -10.57 -1.79
N SER A 111 -1.93 -9.28 -1.88
CA SER A 111 -1.90 -8.35 -0.74
C SER A 111 -2.94 -8.69 0.34
N ILE A 112 -4.12 -9.18 -0.07
CA ILE A 112 -5.20 -9.51 0.87
C ILE A 112 -5.05 -10.95 1.40
N VAL A 113 -4.67 -11.89 0.54
CA VAL A 113 -4.76 -13.33 0.84
C VAL A 113 -3.42 -13.94 1.24
N ALA A 114 -2.33 -13.56 0.58
CA ALA A 114 -1.05 -14.27 0.66
C ALA A 114 0.05 -13.51 1.42
N ALA A 115 0.05 -12.18 1.40
CA ALA A 115 1.06 -11.36 2.06
C ALA A 115 1.06 -11.66 3.56
N HIS A 116 2.19 -12.07 4.11
CA HIS A 116 2.33 -12.53 5.49
C HIS A 116 3.69 -12.11 6.03
N ASP A 117 3.74 -11.79 7.31
CA ASP A 117 4.95 -11.50 8.05
C ASP A 117 5.02 -12.40 9.29
N ASP A 118 6.21 -12.94 9.58
CA ASP A 118 6.41 -13.87 10.70
C ASP A 118 6.39 -13.14 12.07
N ASP A 119 6.68 -11.85 12.10
CA ASP A 119 6.83 -11.06 13.32
C ASP A 119 5.54 -10.35 13.75
N PHE A 120 4.60 -10.09 12.83
CA PHE A 120 3.33 -9.42 13.14
C PHE A 120 2.18 -9.81 12.20
N GLU A 121 0.95 -9.69 12.70
CA GLU A 121 -0.26 -9.93 11.93
C GLU A 121 -0.66 -8.67 11.14
N ILE A 122 -0.84 -8.81 9.83
CA ILE A 122 -1.35 -7.72 8.97
C ILE A 122 -2.87 -7.64 9.14
N GLU A 123 -3.33 -6.70 9.96
CA GLU A 123 -4.76 -6.52 10.28
C GLU A 123 -5.50 -5.67 9.25
N THR A 124 -4.80 -4.73 8.61
CA THR A 124 -5.39 -3.74 7.71
C THR A 124 -4.66 -3.70 6.37
N VAL A 125 -5.41 -3.71 5.27
CA VAL A 125 -4.92 -3.45 3.91
C VAL A 125 -5.48 -2.11 3.46
N VAL A 126 -4.62 -1.17 3.13
CA VAL A 126 -5.02 0.13 2.57
C VAL A 126 -4.71 0.14 1.08
N MET A 127 -5.76 0.24 0.27
CA MET A 127 -5.67 0.51 -1.16
C MET A 127 -5.50 2.01 -1.36
N LEU A 128 -4.25 2.46 -1.53
CA LEU A 128 -3.93 3.85 -1.77
C LEU A 128 -3.87 4.13 -3.28
N ASP A 129 -4.93 4.74 -3.80
CA ASP A 129 -5.10 5.03 -5.23
C ASP A 129 -4.50 6.38 -5.61
N LEU A 130 -3.39 6.37 -6.34
CA LEU A 130 -2.77 7.56 -6.92
C LEU A 130 -3.22 7.78 -8.37
N THR A 131 -4.28 7.14 -8.86
CA THR A 131 -4.74 7.29 -10.26
C THR A 131 -5.90 8.26 -10.43
N ARG A 132 -6.36 8.90 -9.33
CA ARG A 132 -7.57 9.74 -9.29
C ARG A 132 -8.83 8.97 -9.70
N GLY A 133 -8.95 7.73 -9.24
CA GLY A 133 -10.06 6.84 -9.57
C GLY A 133 -10.01 6.22 -10.96
N ALA A 134 -8.98 6.48 -11.77
CA ALA A 134 -8.87 5.90 -13.12
C ALA A 134 -8.75 4.37 -13.11
N ARG A 135 -8.33 3.78 -11.98
CA ARG A 135 -8.28 2.33 -11.73
C ARG A 135 -9.37 1.83 -10.79
N LYS A 136 -10.39 2.63 -10.50
CA LYS A 136 -11.45 2.25 -9.57
C LYS A 136 -12.17 0.97 -10.00
N ASP A 137 -12.53 0.87 -11.27
CA ASP A 137 -13.24 -0.30 -11.79
C ASP A 137 -12.36 -1.58 -11.69
N ASP A 138 -11.05 -1.46 -11.91
CA ASP A 138 -10.11 -2.59 -11.78
C ASP A 138 -9.96 -3.03 -10.32
N ILE A 139 -9.88 -2.07 -9.38
CA ILE A 139 -9.83 -2.33 -7.94
C ILE A 139 -11.13 -3.00 -7.47
N ASP A 140 -12.28 -2.43 -7.82
CA ASP A 140 -13.59 -2.94 -7.42
C ASP A 140 -13.82 -4.36 -7.99
N ALA A 141 -13.40 -4.62 -9.23
CA ALA A 141 -13.49 -5.95 -9.84
C ALA A 141 -12.61 -6.99 -9.12
N ALA A 142 -11.38 -6.63 -8.74
CA ALA A 142 -10.49 -7.52 -8.01
C ALA A 142 -11.04 -7.86 -6.61
N LEU A 143 -11.55 -6.84 -5.89
CA LEU A 143 -12.16 -7.04 -4.57
C LEU A 143 -13.43 -7.88 -4.64
N ALA A 144 -14.28 -7.67 -5.65
CA ALA A 144 -15.47 -8.48 -5.85
C ALA A 144 -15.12 -9.95 -6.06
N LYS A 145 -14.11 -10.24 -6.87
CA LYS A 145 -13.64 -11.61 -7.12
C LYS A 145 -13.14 -12.30 -5.84
N ILE A 146 -12.34 -11.60 -5.04
CA ILE A 146 -11.83 -12.14 -3.76
C ILE A 146 -13.00 -12.43 -2.80
N SER A 147 -13.97 -11.53 -2.73
CA SER A 147 -15.17 -11.71 -1.91
C SER A 147 -16.01 -12.92 -2.34
N GLU A 148 -16.14 -13.17 -3.64
CA GLU A 148 -16.82 -14.36 -4.16
C GLU A 148 -16.08 -15.65 -3.78
N GLU A 149 -14.74 -15.64 -3.85
CA GLU A 149 -13.89 -16.78 -3.48
C GLU A 149 -13.95 -17.13 -1.99
N GLU A 150 -14.05 -16.14 -1.10
CA GLU A 150 -14.16 -16.35 0.36
C GLU A 150 -15.51 -16.98 0.78
N ASN A 151 -16.57 -16.74 0.00
CA ASN A 151 -17.91 -17.25 0.29
C ASN A 151 -18.22 -18.62 -0.33
N CYS A 152 -17.29 -19.21 -1.07
CA CYS A 152 -17.41 -20.54 -1.69
C CYS A 152 -16.84 -21.64 -0.80
#